data_AF-A0A9W4M9V8-F1
#
_entry.id   AF-A0A9W4M9V8-F1
#
_cell.length_a   1.000
_cell.length_b   1.000
_cell.length_c   1.000
_cell.angle_alpha   90.00
_cell.angle_beta   90.00
_cell.angle_gamma   90.00
#
_symmetry.space_group_name_H-M   'P 1'
#
loop_
_entity.id
_entity.type
_entity.pdbx_description
1 polymer ?
#
loop_
_entity_poly.entity_id
_entity_poly.type
_entity_poly.pdbx_seq_one_letter_code
_entity_poly.pdbx_strand_id
1 'polypeptide(L)'
;MRLGRSIGMEDFSVRDGRYALEALSEHPAYPFRLSARDAARFGPLFLNGGRWGDRQVIPASWVKESTSPHSWAKRLRQGYGYMWWTLPADTWGPDAFYASGYGGQIIAVVSAKRLVVVQTVDLKQNPRGIRTSAFIDLLKDIASASP
;
A
#
# COMPACT_ATOMS: atom_id res chain seq x y z
N MET A 1 2.72 -6.90 -18.27
CA MET A 1 2.46 -6.65 -16.84
C MET A 1 1.65 -7.82 -16.26
N ARG A 2 2.30 -8.73 -15.52
CA ARG A 2 1.73 -10.06 -15.16
C ARG A 2 0.83 -10.04 -13.92
N LEU A 3 0.96 -9.04 -13.05
CA LEU A 3 0.26 -9.02 -11.76
C LEU A 3 -1.20 -8.57 -11.84
N GLY A 4 -1.50 -7.46 -12.52
CA GLY A 4 -2.88 -6.95 -12.57
C GLY A 4 -3.89 -7.95 -13.14
N ARG A 5 -3.54 -8.59 -14.27
CA ARG A 5 -4.35 -9.70 -14.84
C ARG A 5 -4.49 -10.88 -13.89
N SER A 6 -3.46 -11.13 -13.08
CA SER A 6 -3.43 -12.27 -12.16
C SER A 6 -4.41 -12.15 -11.00
N ILE A 7 -4.82 -10.93 -10.65
CA ILE A 7 -5.75 -10.63 -9.55
C ILE A 7 -7.04 -9.96 -10.05
N GLY A 8 -7.27 -9.97 -11.37
CA GLY A 8 -8.49 -9.42 -11.96
C GLY A 8 -8.65 -7.91 -11.78
N MET A 9 -7.56 -7.14 -11.91
CA MET A 9 -7.66 -5.68 -12.05
C MET A 9 -8.48 -5.34 -13.30
N GLU A 10 -9.42 -4.41 -13.17
CA GLU A 10 -10.42 -4.10 -14.21
C GLU A 10 -10.09 -2.81 -14.98
N ASP A 11 -9.50 -1.82 -14.32
CA ASP A 11 -9.31 -0.49 -14.88
C ASP A 11 -7.85 -0.24 -15.27
N PHE A 12 -6.92 -0.84 -14.53
CA PHE A 12 -5.50 -0.58 -14.69
C PHE A 12 -4.94 -1.15 -16.01
N SER A 13 -4.18 -0.32 -16.71
CA SER A 13 -3.39 -0.67 -17.88
C SER A 13 -1.94 -0.18 -17.76
N VAL A 14 -1.04 -0.75 -18.55
CA VAL A 14 0.36 -0.28 -18.61
C VAL A 14 0.48 1.18 -19.05
N ARG A 15 -0.55 1.75 -19.69
CA ARG A 15 -0.59 3.15 -20.14
C ARG A 15 -0.86 4.12 -18.99
N ASP A 16 -1.32 3.62 -17.84
CA ASP A 16 -1.57 4.43 -16.64
C ASP A 16 -0.29 4.76 -15.88
N GLY A 17 0.84 4.15 -16.26
CA GLY A 17 2.17 4.47 -15.78
C GLY A 17 3.05 5.06 -16.88
N ARG A 18 4.08 5.80 -16.45
CA ARG A 18 5.14 6.28 -17.35
C ARG A 18 6.46 6.37 -16.59
N TYR A 19 7.56 6.18 -17.30
CA TYR A 19 8.86 6.57 -16.77
C TYR A 19 8.99 8.09 -16.75
N ALA A 20 9.40 8.65 -15.62
CA ALA A 20 9.67 10.06 -15.42
C ALA A 20 11.14 10.22 -15.01
N LEU A 21 11.90 10.94 -15.82
CA LEU A 21 13.28 11.32 -15.49
C LEU A 21 13.25 12.57 -14.62
N GLU A 22 14.15 12.62 -13.64
CA GLU A 22 14.28 13.72 -12.69
C GLU A 22 15.74 14.16 -12.64
N ALA A 23 16.00 15.45 -12.50
CA ALA A 23 17.37 15.98 -12.54
C ALA A 23 18.28 15.44 -11.43
N LEU A 24 17.69 14.91 -10.36
CA LEU A 24 18.39 14.45 -9.15
C LEU A 24 18.54 12.92 -9.07
N SER A 25 18.04 12.16 -10.05
CA SER A 25 18.07 10.70 -10.01
C SER A 25 18.48 10.13 -11.37
N GLU A 26 19.49 9.26 -11.36
CA GLU A 26 19.89 8.47 -12.54
C GLU A 26 18.84 7.39 -12.89
N HIS A 27 18.00 7.02 -11.92
CA HIS A 27 16.95 6.03 -12.10
C HIS A 27 15.59 6.73 -12.28
N PRO A 28 14.86 6.45 -13.37
CA PRO A 28 13.56 7.07 -13.60
C PRO A 28 12.54 6.59 -12.57
N ALA A 29 11.75 7.52 -12.03
CA ALA A 29 10.55 7.17 -11.28
C ALA A 29 9.50 6.55 -12.22
N TYR A 30 8.63 5.71 -11.68
CA TYR A 30 7.49 5.16 -12.42
C TYR A 30 6.18 5.52 -11.73
N PRO A 31 5.72 6.79 -11.80
CA PRO A 31 4.40 7.16 -11.32
C PRO A 31 3.32 6.46 -12.17
N PHE A 32 2.34 5.88 -11.50
CA PHE A 32 1.19 5.26 -12.13
C PHE A 32 -0.11 5.64 -11.40
N ARG A 33 -1.24 5.44 -12.06
CA ARG A 33 -2.58 5.62 -11.47
C ARG A 33 -3.25 4.27 -11.28
N LEU A 34 -4.01 4.15 -10.21
CA LEU A 34 -4.92 3.03 -9.95
C LEU A 34 -6.28 3.59 -9.56
N SER A 35 -7.35 2.91 -9.96
CA SER A 35 -8.64 3.10 -9.33
C SER A 35 -8.61 2.53 -7.91
N ALA A 36 -9.50 3.04 -7.03
CA ALA A 36 -9.61 2.52 -5.68
C ALA A 36 -9.92 1.02 -5.64
N ARG A 37 -10.73 0.52 -6.59
CA ARG A 37 -11.06 -0.91 -6.70
C ARG A 37 -9.86 -1.78 -7.05
N ASP A 38 -8.99 -1.34 -7.96
CA ASP A 38 -7.82 -2.12 -8.34
C ASP A 38 -6.73 -2.09 -7.27
N ALA A 39 -6.56 -0.95 -6.60
CA ALA A 39 -5.76 -0.86 -5.38
C ALA A 39 -6.32 -1.79 -4.28
N ALA A 40 -7.64 -1.89 -4.12
CA ALA A 40 -8.29 -2.77 -3.16
C ALA A 40 -8.21 -4.26 -3.52
N ARG A 41 -7.76 -4.63 -4.72
CA ARG A 41 -7.38 -6.02 -5.07
C ARG A 41 -5.94 -6.33 -4.70
N PHE A 42 -5.07 -5.32 -4.71
CA PHE A 42 -3.67 -5.49 -4.35
C PHE A 42 -3.47 -5.69 -2.83
N GLY A 43 -4.26 -5.02 -1.99
CA GLY A 43 -4.20 -5.20 -0.53
C GLY A 43 -4.47 -6.64 -0.07
N PRO A 44 -5.58 -7.28 -0.46
CA PRO A 44 -5.90 -8.67 -0.08
C PRO A 44 -4.89 -9.68 -0.60
N LEU A 45 -4.22 -9.40 -1.73
CA LEU A 45 -3.11 -10.23 -2.20
C LEU A 45 -2.00 -10.30 -1.15
N PHE A 46 -1.60 -9.17 -0.56
CA PHE A 46 -0.60 -9.12 0.50
C PHE A 46 -1.13 -9.63 1.84
N LEU A 47 -2.38 -9.29 2.20
CA LEU A 47 -3.04 -9.81 3.40
C LEU A 47 -3.06 -11.36 3.43
N ASN A 48 -3.27 -11.98 2.27
CA ASN A 48 -3.33 -13.45 2.14
C ASN A 48 -1.96 -14.07 1.78
N GLY A 49 -0.85 -13.42 2.13
CA GLY A 49 0.49 -13.98 1.93
C GLY A 49 0.83 -14.25 0.46
N GLY A 50 0.30 -13.42 -0.45
CA GLY A 50 0.53 -13.51 -1.89
C GLY A 50 -0.38 -14.48 -2.64
N ARG A 51 -1.42 -15.01 -1.97
CA ARG A 51 -2.43 -15.87 -2.61
C ARG A 51 -3.61 -15.05 -3.14
N TRP A 52 -4.10 -15.46 -4.31
CA TRP A 52 -5.35 -14.97 -4.90
C TRP A 52 -6.23 -16.17 -5.26
N GLY A 53 -7.32 -16.37 -4.51
CA GLY A 53 -8.07 -17.62 -4.53
C GLY A 53 -7.16 -18.80 -4.16
N ASP A 54 -7.12 -19.82 -5.01
CA ASP A 54 -6.28 -21.00 -4.80
C ASP A 54 -4.84 -20.86 -5.29
N ARG A 55 -4.51 -19.77 -5.98
CA ARG A 55 -3.22 -19.60 -6.66
C ARG A 55 -2.25 -18.75 -5.84
N GLN A 56 -1.00 -19.21 -5.73
CA GLN A 56 0.12 -18.41 -5.24
C GLN A 56 0.61 -17.48 -6.36
N VAL A 57 0.37 -16.18 -6.23
CA VAL A 57 0.76 -15.17 -7.24
C VAL A 57 2.09 -14.51 -6.88
N ILE A 58 2.34 -14.26 -5.60
CA ILE A 58 3.60 -13.73 -5.05
C ILE A 58 4.08 -14.72 -3.99
N PRO A 59 5.36 -15.15 -3.93
CA PRO A 59 5.82 -16.05 -2.87
C PRO A 59 5.51 -15.51 -1.46
N ALA A 60 4.99 -16.36 -0.57
CA ALA A 60 4.66 -15.94 0.80
C ALA A 60 5.88 -15.43 1.58
N SER A 61 7.06 -16.02 1.33
CA SER A 61 8.33 -15.55 1.87
C SER A 61 8.65 -14.11 1.42
N TRP A 62 8.41 -13.79 0.14
CA TRP A 62 8.60 -12.45 -0.39
C TRP A 62 7.62 -11.45 0.22
N VAL A 63 6.35 -11.82 0.38
CA VAL A 63 5.38 -10.95 1.09
C VAL A 63 5.90 -10.62 2.47
N LYS A 64 6.25 -11.64 3.27
CA LYS A 64 6.79 -11.45 4.63
C LYS A 64 8.05 -10.59 4.65
N GLU A 65 9.02 -10.87 3.77
CA GLU A 65 10.27 -10.12 3.71
C GLU A 65 10.05 -8.66 3.29
N SER A 66 9.21 -8.44 2.27
CA SER A 66 8.91 -7.12 1.72
C SER A 66 8.17 -6.22 2.71
N THR A 67 7.33 -6.79 3.57
CA THR A 67 6.55 -6.05 4.57
C THR A 67 7.20 -6.02 5.95
N SER A 68 8.40 -6.58 6.10
CA SER A 68 9.19 -6.50 7.34
C SER A 68 10.05 -5.24 7.36
N PRO A 69 10.27 -4.61 8.52
CA PRO A 69 11.10 -3.41 8.60
C PRO A 69 12.59 -3.74 8.41
N HIS A 70 13.25 -3.06 7.47
CA HIS A 70 14.71 -3.10 7.24
C HIS A 70 15.40 -1.81 7.70
N SER A 71 14.61 -0.75 7.92
CA SER A 71 15.05 0.49 8.54
C SER A 71 13.98 1.03 9.48
N TRP A 72 14.37 1.93 10.38
CA TRP A 72 13.47 2.44 11.42
C TRP A 72 13.49 3.98 11.51
N ALA A 73 12.34 4.59 11.24
CA ALA A 73 12.12 6.02 11.39
C ALA A 73 11.67 6.34 12.83
N LYS A 74 12.65 6.51 13.73
CA LYS A 74 12.42 6.73 15.18
C LYS A 74 11.35 7.80 15.48
N ARG A 75 11.41 8.95 14.81
CA ARG A 75 10.48 10.07 15.02
C ARG A 75 9.02 9.73 14.67
N LEU A 76 8.82 8.85 13.70
CA LEU A 76 7.48 8.41 13.26
C LEU A 76 7.01 7.15 13.99
N ARG A 77 7.89 6.51 14.78
CA ARG A 77 7.71 5.16 15.32
C ARG A 77 7.26 4.18 14.22
N GLN A 78 7.90 4.21 13.06
CA GLN A 78 7.53 3.34 11.93
C GLN A 78 8.78 2.71 11.34
N GLY A 79 8.63 1.49 10.83
CA GLY A 79 9.65 0.85 10.05
C GLY A 79 9.42 1.05 8.56
N TYR A 80 10.42 0.69 7.76
CA TYR A 80 10.31 0.69 6.32
C TYR A 80 11.01 -0.52 5.73
N GLY A 81 10.36 -1.21 4.80
CA GLY A 81 10.89 -2.36 4.07
C GLY A 81 10.37 -2.39 2.64
N TYR A 82 11.26 -2.54 1.67
CA TYR A 82 10.95 -2.75 0.24
C TYR A 82 9.65 -2.08 -0.28
N MET A 83 9.51 -0.75 -0.08
CA MET A 83 8.37 0.10 -0.48
C MET A 83 7.16 0.16 0.46
N TRP A 84 7.21 -0.51 1.60
CA TRP A 84 6.18 -0.52 2.63
C TRP A 84 6.64 0.21 3.89
N TRP A 85 5.75 1.03 4.45
CA TRP A 85 5.85 1.50 5.83
C TRP A 85 5.23 0.47 6.76
N THR A 86 5.90 0.14 7.86
CA THR A 86 5.37 -0.79 8.87
C THR A 86 4.86 -0.04 10.09
N LEU A 87 3.74 -0.53 10.62
CA LEU A 87 3.05 0.08 11.75
C LEU A 87 3.40 -0.67 13.06
N PRO A 88 3.48 0.03 14.20
CA PRO A 88 3.80 -0.59 15.49
C PRO A 88 2.82 -1.68 15.91
N ALA A 89 3.36 -2.86 16.26
CA ALA A 89 2.55 -4.01 16.64
C ALA A 89 1.79 -3.81 17.96
N ASP A 90 2.29 -2.96 18.86
CA ASP A 90 1.61 -2.57 20.11
C ASP A 90 0.29 -1.83 19.86
N THR A 91 0.14 -1.19 18.71
CA THR A 91 -1.03 -0.39 18.34
C THR A 91 -1.91 -1.11 17.31
N TRP A 92 -1.30 -1.83 16.38
CA TRP A 92 -1.98 -2.35 15.18
C TRP A 92 -2.05 -3.89 15.12
N GLY A 93 -1.44 -4.57 16.08
CA GLY A 93 -1.17 -6.01 16.01
C GLY A 93 -0.01 -6.32 15.05
N PRO A 94 0.41 -7.60 14.97
CA PRO A 94 1.50 -8.00 14.10
C PRO A 94 1.15 -7.76 12.62
N ASP A 95 2.20 -7.51 11.82
CA ASP A 95 2.14 -7.47 10.36
C ASP A 95 1.12 -6.44 9.81
N ALA A 96 1.06 -5.25 10.41
CA ALA A 96 0.36 -4.09 9.87
C ALA A 96 1.32 -3.19 9.09
N PHE A 97 0.94 -2.82 7.87
CA PHE A 97 1.79 -2.05 6.96
C PHE A 97 0.95 -1.28 5.93
N TYR A 98 1.57 -0.30 5.28
CA TYR A 98 0.91 0.49 4.25
C TYR A 98 1.89 1.02 3.21
N ALA A 99 1.40 1.21 1.98
CA ALA A 99 2.09 1.93 0.93
C ALA A 99 1.55 3.37 0.91
N SER A 100 2.44 4.36 0.78
CA SER A 100 2.08 5.77 0.73
C SER A 100 2.62 6.41 -0.55
N GLY A 101 1.73 6.95 -1.36
CA GLY A 101 2.02 7.70 -2.57
C GLY A 101 1.80 9.20 -2.40
N TYR A 102 2.32 9.95 -3.37
CA TYR A 102 2.21 11.41 -3.41
C TYR A 102 0.75 11.89 -3.33
N GLY A 103 0.49 12.88 -2.47
CA GLY A 103 -0.83 13.50 -2.36
C GLY A 103 -1.86 12.75 -1.51
N GLY A 104 -1.46 11.67 -0.83
CA GLY A 104 -2.31 10.92 0.09
C GLY A 104 -2.92 9.66 -0.51
N GLN A 105 -2.29 9.06 -1.53
CA GLN A 105 -2.70 7.75 -2.05
C GLN A 105 -2.20 6.67 -1.09
N ILE A 106 -3.08 5.85 -0.52
CA ILE A 106 -2.69 4.87 0.50
C ILE A 106 -3.36 3.52 0.26
N ILE A 107 -2.60 2.45 0.46
CA ILE A 107 -3.10 1.08 0.61
C ILE A 107 -2.59 0.60 1.97
N ALA A 108 -3.48 0.37 2.92
CA ALA A 108 -3.13 -0.13 4.25
C ALA A 108 -3.69 -1.53 4.47
N VAL A 109 -2.91 -2.37 5.13
CA VAL A 109 -3.26 -3.73 5.51
C VAL A 109 -3.04 -3.86 7.02
N VAL A 110 -4.09 -4.28 7.74
CA VAL A 110 -4.03 -4.57 9.18
C VAL A 110 -4.36 -6.05 9.35
N SER A 111 -3.31 -6.88 9.32
CA SER A 111 -3.44 -8.33 9.24
C SER A 111 -4.21 -8.94 10.41
N ALA A 112 -3.96 -8.45 11.63
CA ALA A 112 -4.65 -8.85 12.84
C ALA A 112 -6.18 -8.66 12.78
N LYS A 113 -6.66 -7.74 11.94
CA LYS A 113 -8.08 -7.43 11.73
C LYS A 113 -8.63 -7.95 10.39
N ARG A 114 -7.81 -8.64 9.58
CA ARG A 114 -8.12 -9.01 8.19
C ARG A 114 -8.67 -7.83 7.37
N LEU A 115 -8.15 -6.63 7.63
CA LEU A 115 -8.66 -5.38 7.12
C LEU A 115 -7.73 -4.82 6.03
N VAL A 116 -8.33 -4.35 4.94
CA VAL A 116 -7.65 -3.56 3.91
C VAL A 116 -8.42 -2.26 3.74
N VAL A 117 -7.71 -1.13 3.77
CA VAL A 117 -8.30 0.20 3.52
C VAL A 117 -7.49 0.88 2.43
N VAL A 118 -8.20 1.46 1.45
CA VAL A 118 -7.61 2.20 0.35
C VAL A 118 -8.11 3.62 0.36
N GLN A 119 -7.20 4.58 0.19
CA GLN A 119 -7.51 5.98 -0.05
C GLN A 119 -6.92 6.40 -1.39
N THR A 120 -7.76 6.96 -2.25
CA THR A 120 -7.33 7.65 -3.46
C THR A 120 -7.74 9.12 -3.40
N VAL A 121 -6.86 10.02 -3.85
CA VAL A 121 -7.11 11.47 -3.84
C VAL A 121 -6.97 12.01 -5.27
N ASP A 122 -8.01 12.68 -5.76
CA ASP A 122 -7.92 13.44 -7.00
C ASP A 122 -7.25 14.80 -6.72
N LEU A 123 -5.97 14.91 -7.09
CA LEU A 123 -5.19 16.12 -6.89
C LEU A 123 -5.60 17.29 -7.79
N LYS A 124 -6.46 17.07 -8.79
CA LYS A 124 -7.07 18.18 -9.53
C LYS A 124 -8.14 18.88 -8.69
N GLN A 125 -8.89 18.10 -7.91
CA GLN A 125 -9.94 18.62 -7.03
C GLN A 125 -9.40 19.06 -5.67
N ASN A 126 -8.39 18.36 -5.14
CA ASN A 126 -7.68 18.74 -3.92
C ASN A 126 -6.16 18.81 -4.16
N PRO A 127 -5.64 19.94 -4.66
CA PRO A 127 -4.22 20.11 -4.94
C PRO A 127 -3.30 19.98 -3.72
N ARG A 128 -3.84 20.19 -2.50
CA ARG A 128 -3.08 20.04 -1.25
C ARG A 128 -2.92 18.58 -0.82
N GLY A 129 -3.68 17.67 -1.42
CA GLY A 129 -3.73 16.27 -1.03
C GLY A 129 -4.28 16.06 0.38
N ILE A 130 -4.10 14.85 0.89
CA ILE A 130 -4.43 14.47 2.27
C ILE A 130 -3.15 14.02 2.96
N ARG A 131 -2.92 14.50 4.18
CA ARG A 131 -1.75 14.07 4.97
C ARG A 131 -1.90 12.61 5.38
N THR A 132 -0.82 11.84 5.26
CA THR A 132 -0.78 10.44 5.71
C THR A 132 -1.21 10.29 7.17
N SER A 133 -0.86 11.24 8.05
CA SER A 133 -1.29 11.23 9.45
C SER A 133 -2.81 11.22 9.61
N ALA A 134 -3.53 12.02 8.82
CA ALA A 134 -4.99 12.08 8.89
C ALA A 134 -5.64 10.75 8.47
N PHE A 135 -5.08 10.09 7.46
CA PHE A 135 -5.50 8.74 7.10
C PHE A 135 -5.20 7.73 8.21
N ILE A 136 -4.01 7.79 8.81
CA ILE A 136 -3.63 6.88 9.90
C ILE A 136 -4.56 7.05 11.11
N ASP A 137 -4.98 8.26 11.44
CA ASP A 137 -5.95 8.49 12.51
C ASP A 137 -7.32 7.90 12.18
N LEU A 138 -7.84 8.14 10.96
CA LEU A 138 -9.08 7.49 10.50
C LEU A 138 -8.97 5.95 10.50
N LEU A 139 -7.82 5.41 10.10
CA LEU A 139 -7.59 3.97 10.09
C LEU A 139 -7.64 3.38 11.51
N LYS A 140 -7.21 4.12 12.54
CA LYS A 140 -7.34 3.69 13.94
C LYS A 140 -8.82 3.57 14.31
N ASP A 141 -9.61 4.59 14.00
CA ASP A 141 -11.04 4.59 14.30
C ASP A 141 -11.76 3.41 13.63
N ILE A 142 -11.44 3.13 12.35
CA ILE A 142 -11.97 1.96 11.62
C ILE A 142 -11.52 0.65 12.28
N ALA A 143 -10.23 0.51 12.60
CA ALA A 143 -9.68 -0.71 13.18
C ALA A 143 -10.24 -1.00 14.58
N SER A 144 -10.54 0.04 15.37
CA SER A 144 -11.18 -0.08 16.69
C SER A 144 -12.67 -0.42 16.62
N ALA A 145 -13.36 0.00 15.55
CA ALA A 145 -14.77 -0.34 15.34
C ALA A 145 -14.97 -1.72 14.67
N SER A 146 -13.92 -2.28 14.06
CA SER A 146 -13.97 -3.61 13.45
C SER A 146 -13.87 -4.70 14.53
N PRO A 147 -14.77 -5.70 14.53
CA PRO A 147 -14.73 -6.80 15.50
C PRO A 147 -13.39 -7.56 15.48
#